data_AF-A0A7S2LH13-F1
#
_entry.id   AF-A0A7S2LH13-F1
#
_cell.length_a   1.000
_cell.length_b   1.000
_cell.length_c   1.000
_cell.angle_alpha   90.00
_cell.angle_beta   90.00
_cell.angle_gamma   90.00
#
_symmetry.space_group_name_H-M   'P 1'
#
loop_
_entity.id
_entity.type
_entity.pdbx_description
1 polymer ?
#
loop_
_entity_poly.entity_id
_entity_poly.type
_entity_poly.pdbx_seq_one_letter_code
_entity_poly.pdbx_strand_id
1 'polypeptide(L)'
;QNCMQFLSQAPQPPSIDSVKAAVEVLHQVGAVAADNERERLTPLGLHLAKLPVDVRIAKMMIFGVLFCTIEPVLTIAASLASKSPFAEFFNDDGTAKAKQQQFMGPDSDFITYVNVWEAYSKATEASPSAARKFCKENYLNFVALREISDSRRQFLDLLCSIGFLDKSDADNLKQSTFNRHAKKHELVHAVCAAGFYPNIARLDQTPAMNISLWHNNERIYFHGKSINASKKRFQSSDKWIVFHEKFGTTHRTSVATTAFVHPFVLCLFGGSVVVKHTERKVLVDGWMELPMAAQVGVFLREIRKQLEVLLQKVFEHSDKRQIEKMDHDMIEGIVSILSSECA
;
A
#
# COMPACT_ATOMS: atom_id res chain seq x y z
N GLN A 1 -9.97 3.00 30.60
CA GLN A 1 -10.21 4.38 30.12
C GLN A 1 -10.23 4.33 28.61
N ASN A 2 -11.26 4.88 27.97
CA ASN A 2 -11.40 4.93 26.51
C ASN A 2 -10.65 6.18 25.95
N CYS A 3 -10.17 6.14 24.71
CA CYS A 3 -9.37 7.20 24.09
C CYS A 3 -10.09 8.55 24.08
N MET A 4 -11.42 8.56 23.89
CA MET A 4 -12.23 9.77 23.92
C MET A 4 -12.19 10.45 25.29
N GLN A 5 -12.26 9.67 26.37
CA GLN A 5 -12.18 10.19 27.75
C GLN A 5 -10.79 10.70 28.12
N PHE A 6 -9.74 10.16 27.49
CA PHE A 6 -8.38 10.63 27.69
C PHE A 6 -8.12 11.92 26.91
N LEU A 7 -8.47 11.96 25.61
CA LEU A 7 -8.24 13.13 24.75
C LEU A 7 -9.09 14.34 25.14
N SER A 8 -10.25 14.13 25.79
CA SER A 8 -11.05 15.22 26.35
C SER A 8 -10.34 16.01 27.45
N GLN A 9 -9.27 15.46 28.03
CA GLN A 9 -8.47 16.09 29.10
C GLN A 9 -7.29 16.91 28.57
N ALA A 10 -7.07 16.92 27.25
CA ALA A 10 -6.00 17.72 26.64
C ALA A 10 -6.28 19.23 26.78
N PRO A 11 -5.25 20.10 26.80
CA PRO A 11 -5.44 21.56 26.85
C PRO A 11 -6.30 22.12 25.71
N GLN A 12 -6.24 21.46 24.54
CA GLN A 12 -7.10 21.72 23.39
C GLN A 12 -7.64 20.38 22.89
N PRO A 13 -8.81 19.94 23.39
CA PRO A 13 -9.39 18.66 23.00
C PRO A 13 -9.73 18.64 21.50
N PRO A 14 -9.47 17.52 20.79
CA PRO A 14 -9.94 17.35 19.42
C PRO A 14 -11.48 17.25 19.38
N SER A 15 -12.06 17.48 18.21
CA SER A 15 -13.50 17.28 18.02
C SER A 15 -13.88 15.80 18.19
N ILE A 16 -15.08 15.56 18.71
CA ILE A 16 -15.60 14.20 18.91
C ILE A 16 -15.63 13.42 17.58
N ASP A 17 -16.03 14.09 16.50
CA ASP A 17 -16.11 13.46 15.17
C ASP A 17 -14.72 13.08 14.65
N SER A 18 -13.69 13.89 14.92
CA SER A 18 -12.30 13.54 14.58
C SER A 18 -11.82 12.31 15.35
N VAL A 19 -12.14 12.20 16.64
CA VAL A 19 -11.77 11.03 17.44
C VAL A 19 -12.50 9.78 16.96
N LYS A 20 -13.82 9.86 16.70
CA LYS A 20 -14.61 8.75 16.15
C LYS A 20 -14.08 8.29 14.80
N ALA A 21 -13.77 9.22 13.90
CA ALA A 21 -13.20 8.90 12.59
C ALA A 21 -11.83 8.20 12.72
N ALA A 22 -10.98 8.63 13.65
CA ALA A 22 -9.69 7.98 13.90
C ALA A 22 -9.85 6.56 14.45
N VAL A 23 -10.77 6.34 15.40
CA VAL A 23 -11.09 5.01 15.93
C VAL A 23 -11.65 4.10 14.85
N GLU A 24 -12.52 4.61 13.98
CA GLU A 24 -13.05 3.87 12.83
C GLU A 24 -11.93 3.44 11.87
N VAL A 25 -10.95 4.30 11.59
CA VAL A 25 -9.76 3.92 10.81
C VAL A 25 -8.98 2.80 11.48
N LEU A 26 -8.82 2.84 12.81
CA LEU A 26 -8.11 1.77 13.55
C LEU A 26 -8.88 0.44 13.51
N HIS A 27 -10.22 0.46 13.53
CA HIS A 27 -11.02 -0.74 13.31
C HIS A 27 -10.87 -1.27 11.88
N GLN A 28 -10.95 -0.41 10.87
CA GLN A 28 -10.81 -0.79 9.45
C GLN A 28 -9.45 -1.41 9.14
N VAL A 29 -8.38 -0.89 9.75
CA VAL A 29 -7.03 -1.43 9.58
C VAL A 29 -6.82 -2.72 10.37
N GLY A 30 -7.71 -3.02 11.33
CA GLY A 30 -7.66 -4.19 12.20
C GLY A 30 -6.71 -4.02 13.39
N ALA A 31 -6.40 -2.77 13.76
CA ALA A 31 -5.52 -2.44 14.89
C ALA A 31 -6.27 -2.52 16.24
N VAL A 32 -7.57 -2.23 16.25
CA VAL A 32 -8.44 -2.31 17.43
C VAL A 32 -9.51 -3.37 17.19
N ALA A 33 -9.74 -4.22 18.19
CA ALA A 33 -10.72 -5.30 18.12
C ALA A 33 -12.14 -4.74 17.89
N ALA A 34 -12.97 -5.48 17.15
CA ALA A 34 -14.32 -5.06 16.78
C ALA A 34 -15.35 -5.18 17.92
N ASP A 35 -14.94 -5.65 19.10
CA ASP A 35 -15.78 -5.68 20.30
C ASP A 35 -15.89 -4.27 20.88
N ASN A 36 -16.89 -3.51 20.41
CA ASN A 36 -17.20 -2.10 20.70
C ASN A 36 -17.20 -1.68 22.19
N GLU A 37 -17.04 -2.61 23.14
CA GLU A 37 -17.06 -2.31 24.57
C GLU A 37 -15.69 -1.90 25.13
N ARG A 38 -14.58 -2.31 24.49
CA ARG A 38 -13.23 -1.99 24.96
C ARG A 38 -12.35 -1.77 23.74
N GLU A 39 -11.83 -0.56 23.56
CA GLU A 39 -10.84 -0.20 22.52
C GLU A 39 -9.50 -0.94 22.74
N ARG A 40 -9.53 -2.25 22.58
CA ARG A 40 -8.42 -3.16 22.87
C ARG A 40 -7.62 -3.36 21.60
N LEU A 41 -6.31 -3.15 21.69
CA LEU A 41 -5.41 -3.44 20.59
C LEU A 41 -5.45 -4.93 20.23
N THR A 42 -5.50 -5.21 18.94
CA THR A 42 -5.27 -6.56 18.41
C THR A 42 -3.77 -6.89 18.45
N PRO A 43 -3.36 -8.17 18.28
CA PRO A 43 -1.95 -8.51 18.11
C PRO A 43 -1.26 -7.71 16.99
N LEU A 44 -1.97 -7.47 15.87
CA LEU A 44 -1.50 -6.57 14.81
C LEU A 44 -1.33 -5.14 15.34
N GLY A 45 -2.35 -4.60 16.01
CA GLY A 45 -2.33 -3.25 16.58
C GLY A 45 -1.17 -3.01 17.55
N LEU A 46 -0.78 -4.02 18.34
CA LEU A 46 0.38 -3.95 19.23
C LEU A 46 1.70 -3.78 18.48
N HIS A 47 1.84 -4.35 17.27
CA HIS A 47 3.02 -4.15 16.42
C HIS A 47 2.97 -2.81 15.70
N LEU A 48 1.79 -2.44 15.17
CA LEU A 48 1.60 -1.15 14.49
C LEU A 48 1.90 0.03 15.43
N ALA A 49 1.49 -0.05 16.70
CA ALA A 49 1.74 0.99 17.71
C ALA A 49 3.24 1.22 18.01
N LYS A 50 4.13 0.29 17.64
CA LYS A 50 5.58 0.42 17.83
C LYS A 50 6.28 1.10 16.64
N LEU A 51 5.56 1.33 15.54
CA LEU A 51 6.09 1.93 14.33
C LEU A 51 5.69 3.42 14.30
N PRO A 52 6.65 4.36 14.24
CA PRO A 52 6.38 5.81 14.29
C PRO A 52 5.96 6.35 12.91
N VAL A 53 4.98 5.72 12.28
CA VAL A 53 4.43 6.10 10.97
C VAL A 53 2.92 5.95 10.97
N ASP A 54 2.27 6.38 9.89
CA ASP A 54 0.85 6.11 9.68
C ASP A 54 0.56 4.60 9.76
N VAL A 55 -0.55 4.25 10.42
CA VAL A 55 -0.95 2.87 10.72
C VAL A 55 -1.10 2.01 9.45
N ARG A 56 -1.47 2.61 8.31
CA ARG A 56 -1.62 1.93 7.01
C ARG A 56 -0.27 1.63 6.38
N ILE A 57 0.67 2.58 6.47
CA ILE A 57 2.06 2.38 6.03
C ILE A 57 2.73 1.30 6.88
N ALA A 58 2.54 1.34 8.20
CA ALA A 58 3.02 0.31 9.12
C ALA A 58 2.49 -1.09 8.74
N LYS A 59 1.19 -1.21 8.47
CA LYS A 59 0.57 -2.47 8.03
C LYS A 59 1.13 -2.93 6.69
N MET A 60 1.28 -2.03 5.72
CA MET A 60 1.89 -2.34 4.43
C MET A 60 3.30 -2.92 4.59
N MET A 61 4.15 -2.34 5.45
CA MET A 61 5.50 -2.84 5.71
C MET A 61 5.51 -4.25 6.29
N ILE A 62 4.64 -4.52 7.28
CA ILE A 62 4.48 -5.86 7.86
C ILE A 62 4.05 -6.86 6.77
N PHE A 63 3.10 -6.48 5.91
CA PHE A 63 2.66 -7.33 4.80
C PHE A 63 3.75 -7.52 3.74
N GLY A 64 4.63 -6.53 3.53
CA GLY A 64 5.81 -6.68 2.67
C GLY A 64 6.77 -7.75 3.15
N VAL A 65 6.94 -7.91 4.47
CA VAL A 65 7.71 -9.04 5.03
C VAL A 65 6.98 -10.36 4.78
N LEU A 66 5.68 -10.43 5.12
CA LEU A 66 4.87 -11.65 4.98
C LEU A 66 4.83 -12.20 3.55
N PHE A 67 4.70 -11.31 2.56
CA PHE A 67 4.64 -11.67 1.14
C PHE A 67 6.00 -11.62 0.43
N CYS A 68 7.10 -11.46 1.18
CA CYS A 68 8.46 -11.45 0.66
C CYS A 68 8.69 -10.42 -0.47
N THR A 69 8.20 -9.19 -0.27
CA THR A 69 8.34 -8.02 -1.15
C THR A 69 8.93 -6.82 -0.40
N ILE A 70 9.77 -7.03 0.61
CA ILE A 70 10.09 -5.96 1.57
C ILE A 70 10.90 -4.80 0.97
N GLU A 71 11.79 -5.04 0.00
CA GLU A 71 12.62 -3.99 -0.62
C GLU A 71 11.78 -2.91 -1.31
N PRO A 72 10.87 -3.22 -2.26
CA PRO A 72 10.05 -2.21 -2.89
C PRO A 72 9.07 -1.58 -1.90
N VAL A 73 8.56 -2.36 -0.93
CA VAL A 73 7.65 -1.85 0.10
C VAL A 73 8.32 -0.82 1.01
N LEU A 74 9.60 -1.02 1.39
CA LEU A 74 10.38 -0.02 2.13
C LEU A 74 10.59 1.25 1.30
N THR A 75 10.83 1.14 -0.01
CA THR A 75 10.95 2.31 -0.90
C THR A 75 9.66 3.09 -0.93
N ILE A 76 8.54 2.38 -1.11
CA ILE A 76 7.21 2.98 -1.14
C ILE A 76 6.94 3.66 0.20
N ALA A 77 7.05 2.95 1.33
CA ALA A 77 6.82 3.51 2.65
C ALA A 77 7.64 4.79 2.91
N ALA A 78 8.94 4.75 2.61
CA ALA A 78 9.83 5.89 2.79
C ALA A 78 9.49 7.07 1.87
N SER A 79 9.10 6.79 0.62
CA SER A 79 8.68 7.82 -0.34
C SER A 79 7.37 8.49 0.07
N LEU A 80 6.44 7.75 0.69
CA LEU A 80 5.18 8.29 1.20
C LEU A 80 5.34 9.08 2.51
N ALA A 81 6.34 8.72 3.33
CA ALA A 81 6.66 9.42 4.56
C ALA A 81 7.54 10.67 4.34
N SER A 82 8.14 10.81 3.16
CA SER A 82 9.07 11.90 2.80
C SER A 82 8.46 12.85 1.78
N LYS A 83 9.20 13.92 1.45
CA LYS A 83 8.86 14.77 0.30
C LYS A 83 8.97 13.99 -1.01
N SER A 84 8.27 14.47 -2.03
CA SER A 84 8.34 13.87 -3.38
C SER A 84 9.79 13.75 -3.87
N PRO A 85 10.20 12.59 -4.42
CA PRO A 85 11.52 12.42 -5.03
C PRO A 85 11.65 13.18 -6.36
N PHE A 86 10.54 13.66 -6.92
CA PHE A 86 10.52 14.51 -8.11
C PHE A 86 10.69 15.98 -7.71
N ALA A 87 11.60 16.68 -8.36
CA ALA A 87 11.74 18.11 -8.16
C ALA A 87 10.65 18.87 -8.93
N GLU A 88 10.07 19.89 -8.28
CA GLU A 88 9.10 20.79 -8.90
C GLU A 88 9.85 21.92 -9.61
N PHE A 89 9.51 22.15 -10.88
CA PHE A 89 10.09 23.24 -11.66
C PHE A 89 8.96 24.14 -12.18
N PHE A 90 9.01 25.41 -11.80
CA PHE A 90 8.18 26.45 -12.38
C PHE A 90 8.83 26.88 -13.70
N ASN A 91 8.08 26.82 -14.81
CA ASN A 91 8.53 27.16 -16.18
C ASN A 91 9.47 26.12 -16.85
N ASP A 92 9.18 24.83 -16.71
CA ASP A 92 9.82 23.81 -17.55
C ASP A 92 9.05 23.60 -18.87
N ASP A 93 9.76 23.63 -20.00
CA ASP A 93 9.25 23.41 -21.37
C ASP A 93 8.83 21.94 -21.62
N GLY A 94 8.60 21.16 -20.56
CA GLY A 94 8.30 19.72 -20.59
C GLY A 94 9.53 18.81 -20.56
N THR A 95 10.74 19.36 -20.42
CA THR A 95 11.99 18.58 -20.40
C THR A 95 12.10 17.70 -19.16
N ALA A 96 11.68 18.20 -18.00
CA ALA A 96 11.64 17.44 -16.76
C ALA A 96 10.66 16.27 -16.87
N LYS A 97 9.47 16.51 -17.42
CA LYS A 97 8.47 15.46 -17.64
C LYS A 97 9.00 14.37 -18.56
N ALA A 98 9.65 14.74 -19.67
CA ALA A 98 10.24 13.77 -20.59
C ALA A 98 11.34 12.93 -19.93
N LYS A 99 12.20 13.54 -19.10
CA LYS A 99 13.23 12.82 -18.34
C LYS A 99 12.64 11.92 -17.26
N GLN A 100 11.65 12.39 -16.53
CA GLN A 100 10.99 11.61 -15.48
C GLN A 100 10.17 10.45 -16.04
N GLN A 101 9.74 10.53 -17.31
CA GLN A 101 8.97 9.49 -17.98
C GLN A 101 9.68 8.12 -17.99
N GLN A 102 11.01 8.10 -18.01
CA GLN A 102 11.79 6.85 -18.01
C GLN A 102 11.64 6.03 -16.71
N PHE A 103 11.17 6.65 -15.62
CA PHE A 103 10.96 5.95 -14.34
C PHE A 103 9.52 5.50 -14.14
N MET A 104 8.60 5.89 -15.03
CA MET A 104 7.17 5.64 -14.86
C MET A 104 6.89 4.13 -14.85
N GLY A 105 6.32 3.65 -13.75
CA GLY A 105 5.78 2.30 -13.66
C GLY A 105 4.55 2.14 -14.56
N PRO A 106 4.25 0.92 -15.06
CA PRO A 106 3.02 0.65 -15.79
C PRO A 106 1.78 0.99 -14.94
N ASP A 107 1.15 2.12 -15.25
CA ASP A 107 -0.04 2.63 -14.57
C ASP A 107 0.06 2.71 -13.02
N SER A 108 1.28 2.82 -12.48
CA SER A 108 1.56 2.71 -11.03
C SER A 108 2.52 3.77 -10.52
N ASP A 109 2.04 4.65 -9.64
CA ASP A 109 2.85 5.61 -8.90
C ASP A 109 3.79 4.89 -7.91
N PHE A 110 3.33 3.79 -7.29
CA PHE A 110 4.13 3.01 -6.35
C PHE A 110 5.39 2.41 -7.01
N ILE A 111 5.21 1.77 -8.17
CA ILE A 111 6.35 1.23 -8.94
C ILE A 111 7.22 2.35 -9.51
N THR A 112 6.64 3.52 -9.81
CA THR A 112 7.43 4.69 -10.20
C THR A 112 8.42 5.09 -9.10
N TYR A 113 8.02 5.10 -7.83
CA TYR A 113 8.96 5.35 -6.72
C TYR A 113 10.05 4.29 -6.61
N VAL A 114 9.70 3.01 -6.80
CA VAL A 114 10.66 1.89 -6.82
C VAL A 114 11.71 2.11 -7.92
N ASN A 115 11.28 2.40 -9.14
CA ASN A 115 12.18 2.63 -10.28
C ASN A 115 13.14 3.81 -10.06
N VAL A 116 12.63 4.93 -9.51
CA VAL A 116 13.46 6.09 -9.17
C VAL A 116 14.52 5.70 -8.14
N TRP A 117 14.13 4.99 -7.08
CA TRP A 117 15.03 4.56 -6.03
C TRP A 117 16.10 3.61 -6.54
N GLU A 118 15.75 2.60 -7.35
CA GLU A 118 16.72 1.66 -7.91
C GLU A 118 17.77 2.38 -8.76
N ALA A 119 17.35 3.34 -9.58
CA ALA A 119 18.26 4.13 -10.41
C ALA A 119 19.16 5.04 -9.56
N TYR A 120 18.60 5.69 -8.54
CA TYR A 120 19.36 6.51 -7.59
C TYR A 120 20.36 5.68 -6.76
N SER A 121 19.96 4.50 -6.28
CA SER A 121 20.81 3.60 -5.52
C SER A 121 22.03 3.16 -6.33
N LYS A 122 21.84 2.80 -7.62
CA LYS A 122 22.94 2.46 -8.53
C LYS A 122 23.91 3.63 -8.73
N ALA A 123 23.40 4.86 -8.86
CA ALA A 123 24.25 6.04 -8.98
C ALA A 123 25.04 6.32 -7.68
N THR A 124 24.45 6.00 -6.53
CA THR A 124 25.07 6.18 -5.21
C THR A 124 26.20 5.18 -4.97
N GLU A 125 26.07 3.94 -5.45
CA GLU A 125 27.12 2.92 -5.40
C GLU A 125 28.40 3.35 -6.15
N ALA A 126 28.26 4.18 -7.20
CA ALA A 126 29.41 4.72 -7.93
C ALA A 126 30.14 5.82 -7.14
N SER A 127 29.43 6.84 -6.66
CA SER A 127 29.95 7.87 -5.74
C SER A 127 28.85 8.87 -5.29
N PRO A 128 29.06 9.60 -4.18
CA PRO A 128 28.15 10.69 -3.79
C PRO A 128 27.99 11.81 -4.84
N SER A 129 29.04 12.08 -5.63
CA SER A 129 28.99 13.07 -6.71
C SER A 129 28.19 12.55 -7.91
N ALA A 130 28.29 11.26 -8.24
CA ALA A 130 27.47 10.62 -9.26
C ALA A 130 25.98 10.65 -8.90
N ALA A 131 25.62 10.40 -7.64
CA ALA A 131 24.23 10.51 -7.16
C ALA A 131 23.66 11.93 -7.33
N ARG A 132 24.43 12.97 -6.98
CA ARG A 132 24.02 14.38 -7.19
C ARG A 132 23.86 14.72 -8.67
N LYS A 133 24.80 14.28 -9.50
CA LYS A 133 24.75 14.47 -10.96
C LYS A 133 23.51 13.79 -11.55
N PHE A 134 23.27 12.52 -11.18
CA PHE A 134 22.10 11.76 -11.58
C PHE A 134 20.80 12.48 -11.23
N CYS A 135 20.67 13.01 -10.00
CA CYS A 135 19.45 13.73 -9.61
C CYS A 135 19.26 15.00 -10.45
N LYS A 136 20.33 15.75 -10.70
CA LYS A 136 20.28 16.96 -11.53
C LYS A 136 19.86 16.66 -12.97
N GLU A 137 20.44 15.63 -13.59
CA GLU A 137 20.17 15.26 -14.99
C GLU A 137 18.75 14.70 -15.21
N ASN A 138 18.14 14.16 -14.15
CA ASN A 138 16.85 13.49 -14.19
C ASN A 138 15.74 14.27 -13.47
N TYR A 139 16.00 15.52 -13.08
CA TYR A 139 15.01 16.40 -12.44
C TYR A 139 14.43 15.79 -11.16
N LEU A 140 15.30 15.19 -10.34
CA LEU A 140 14.98 14.56 -9.07
C LEU A 140 15.47 15.40 -7.88
N ASN A 141 14.77 15.28 -6.76
CA ASN A 141 15.10 15.95 -5.52
C ASN A 141 16.14 15.13 -4.73
N PHE A 142 17.41 15.53 -4.82
CA PHE A 142 18.51 14.86 -4.11
C PHE A 142 18.32 14.81 -2.59
N VAL A 143 17.76 15.86 -1.98
CA VAL A 143 17.54 15.91 -0.54
C VAL A 143 16.46 14.91 -0.14
N ALA A 144 15.33 14.90 -0.87
CA ALA A 144 14.25 13.93 -0.63
C ALA A 144 14.74 12.48 -0.83
N LEU A 145 15.56 12.19 -1.85
CA LEU A 145 16.10 10.85 -2.06
C LEU A 145 17.06 10.41 -0.94
N ARG A 146 17.80 11.34 -0.35
CA ARG A 146 18.60 11.05 0.85
C ARG A 146 17.71 10.79 2.07
N GLU A 147 16.67 11.59 2.28
CA GLU A 147 15.67 11.37 3.36
C GLU A 147 14.97 10.00 3.19
N ILE A 148 14.65 9.61 1.96
CA ILE A 148 14.11 8.28 1.63
C ILE A 148 15.11 7.18 1.99
N SER A 149 16.40 7.35 1.66
CA SER A 149 17.48 6.42 2.05
C SER A 149 17.56 6.23 3.56
N ASP A 150 17.54 7.33 4.32
CA ASP A 150 17.60 7.31 5.78
C ASP A 150 16.34 6.65 6.38
N SER A 151 15.15 6.99 5.86
CA SER A 151 13.88 6.42 6.31
C SER A 151 13.78 4.93 6.04
N ARG A 152 14.24 4.45 4.87
CA ARG A 152 14.31 3.02 4.54
C ARG A 152 15.10 2.24 5.57
N ARG A 153 16.28 2.75 5.97
CA ARG A 153 17.12 2.12 7.01
C ARG A 153 16.40 2.11 8.35
N GLN A 154 15.80 3.24 8.76
CA GLN A 154 15.06 3.32 10.02
C GLN A 154 13.89 2.33 10.06
N PHE A 155 13.13 2.21 8.98
CA PHE A 155 12.02 1.27 8.88
C PHE A 155 12.48 -0.18 8.92
N LEU A 156 13.61 -0.50 8.29
CA LEU A 156 14.23 -1.81 8.36
C LEU A 156 14.67 -2.16 9.79
N ASP A 157 15.34 -1.22 10.48
CA ASP A 157 15.75 -1.38 11.88
C ASP A 157 14.54 -1.57 12.81
N LEU A 158 13.46 -0.83 12.57
CA LEU A 158 12.22 -0.96 13.30
C LEU A 158 11.59 -2.35 13.10
N LEU A 159 11.50 -2.84 11.86
CA LEU A 159 11.01 -4.19 11.56
C LEU A 159 11.84 -5.28 12.25
N CYS A 160 13.16 -5.08 12.36
CA CYS A 160 14.02 -5.95 13.15
C CYS A 160 13.68 -5.87 14.64
N SER A 161 13.50 -4.67 15.18
CA SER A 161 13.19 -4.44 16.60
C SER A 161 11.85 -5.06 17.04
N ILE A 162 10.86 -5.11 16.14
CA ILE A 162 9.56 -5.74 16.40
C ILE A 162 9.54 -7.25 16.04
N GLY A 163 10.67 -7.79 15.60
CA GLY A 163 10.92 -9.21 15.42
C GLY A 163 10.44 -9.80 14.10
N PHE A 164 10.17 -8.97 13.09
CA PHE A 164 9.75 -9.44 11.76
C PHE A 164 10.94 -9.78 10.84
N LEU A 165 12.13 -9.25 11.12
CA LEU A 165 13.36 -9.50 10.38
C LEU A 165 14.52 -9.71 11.35
N ASP A 166 15.55 -10.46 10.93
CA ASP A 166 16.83 -10.50 11.64
C ASP A 166 17.80 -9.44 11.13
N LYS A 167 18.79 -9.10 11.95
CA LYS A 167 19.88 -8.20 11.54
C LYS A 167 20.65 -8.74 10.33
N SER A 168 20.82 -10.06 10.23
CA SER A 168 21.46 -10.68 9.07
C SER A 168 20.69 -10.47 7.76
N ASP A 169 19.36 -10.47 7.83
CA ASP A 169 18.50 -10.14 6.68
C ASP A 169 18.60 -8.65 6.35
N ALA A 170 18.60 -7.79 7.37
CA ALA A 170 18.73 -6.35 7.17
C ALA A 170 20.08 -5.97 6.52
N ASP A 171 21.17 -6.56 6.99
CA ASP A 171 22.53 -6.30 6.47
C ASP A 171 22.69 -6.74 5.02
N ASN A 172 21.97 -7.80 4.59
CA ASN A 172 22.02 -8.35 3.23
C ASN A 172 20.65 -8.32 2.55
N LEU A 173 19.90 -7.22 2.71
CA LEU A 173 18.50 -7.14 2.30
C LEU A 173 18.28 -7.54 0.83
N LYS A 174 19.15 -7.10 -0.08
CA LYS A 174 19.04 -7.41 -1.52
C LYS A 174 19.08 -8.91 -1.82
N GLN A 175 19.73 -9.71 -0.98
CA GLN A 175 19.84 -11.17 -1.13
C GLN A 175 18.93 -11.96 -0.18
N SER A 176 18.19 -11.28 0.70
CA SER A 176 17.30 -11.93 1.66
C SER A 176 16.12 -12.65 0.98
N THR A 177 15.67 -13.77 1.56
CA THR A 177 14.52 -14.54 1.10
C THR A 177 13.21 -13.76 1.17
N PHE A 178 13.17 -12.73 2.02
CA PHE A 178 12.07 -11.75 2.12
C PHE A 178 11.97 -10.83 0.89
N ASN A 179 12.78 -11.03 -0.15
CA ASN A 179 12.69 -10.35 -1.43
C ASN A 179 12.47 -11.27 -2.64
N ARG A 180 12.17 -12.56 -2.41
CA ARG A 180 11.96 -13.53 -3.50
C ARG A 180 10.87 -13.11 -4.50
N HIS A 181 9.88 -12.34 -4.04
CA HIS A 181 8.76 -11.87 -4.86
C HIS A 181 8.82 -10.37 -5.18
N ALA A 182 9.92 -9.67 -4.84
CA ALA A 182 10.04 -8.22 -4.96
C ALA A 182 9.81 -7.67 -6.38
N LYS A 183 10.04 -8.49 -7.42
CA LYS A 183 9.84 -8.10 -8.83
C LYS A 183 8.42 -8.35 -9.35
N LYS A 184 7.52 -8.95 -8.56
CA LYS A 184 6.13 -9.19 -8.93
C LYS A 184 5.30 -7.95 -8.58
N HIS A 185 5.15 -7.03 -9.53
CA HIS A 185 4.49 -5.73 -9.29
C HIS A 185 3.04 -5.88 -8.81
N GLU A 186 2.35 -6.90 -9.30
CA GLU A 186 0.97 -7.22 -8.98
C GLU A 186 0.83 -7.59 -7.49
N LEU A 187 1.81 -8.33 -6.97
CA LEU A 187 1.89 -8.66 -5.54
C LEU A 187 2.27 -7.43 -4.71
N VAL A 188 3.18 -6.58 -5.19
CA VAL A 188 3.51 -5.30 -4.53
C VAL A 188 2.27 -4.41 -4.44
N HIS A 189 1.47 -4.32 -5.50
CA HIS A 189 0.18 -3.60 -5.50
C HIS A 189 -0.81 -4.24 -4.53
N ALA A 190 -0.87 -5.57 -4.44
CA ALA A 190 -1.71 -6.27 -3.48
C ALA A 190 -1.32 -5.97 -2.02
N VAL A 191 -0.02 -5.91 -1.73
CA VAL A 191 0.50 -5.49 -0.41
C VAL A 191 0.15 -4.03 -0.11
N CYS A 192 0.26 -3.14 -1.11
CA CYS A 192 -0.19 -1.75 -0.97
C CYS A 192 -1.69 -1.69 -0.66
N ALA A 193 -2.52 -2.48 -1.35
CA ALA A 193 -3.95 -2.57 -1.07
C ALA A 193 -4.24 -3.07 0.34
N ALA A 194 -3.53 -4.08 0.82
CA ALA A 194 -3.70 -4.60 2.17
C ALA A 194 -3.38 -3.56 3.25
N GLY A 195 -2.42 -2.66 2.98
CA GLY A 195 -2.10 -1.52 3.85
C GLY A 195 -3.12 -0.39 3.76
N PHE A 196 -3.47 0.05 2.54
CA PHE A 196 -4.27 1.26 2.32
C PHE A 196 -5.78 1.05 2.29
N TYR A 197 -6.27 -0.20 2.30
CA TYR A 197 -7.70 -0.47 2.42
C TYR A 197 -8.33 0.32 3.59
N PRO A 198 -9.48 1.00 3.39
CA PRO A 198 -10.43 0.92 2.28
C PRO A 198 -10.21 1.94 1.15
N ASN A 199 -9.00 2.47 0.94
CA ASN A 199 -8.71 3.43 -0.12
C ASN A 199 -8.67 2.76 -1.51
N ILE A 200 -9.84 2.39 -2.00
CA ILE A 200 -10.05 1.73 -3.28
C ILE A 200 -10.98 2.59 -4.14
N ALA A 201 -10.66 2.72 -5.42
CA ALA A 201 -11.47 3.40 -6.42
C ALA A 201 -11.77 2.47 -7.59
N ARG A 202 -12.97 2.58 -8.17
CA ARG A 202 -13.33 1.97 -9.44
C ARG A 202 -13.07 2.95 -10.58
N LEU A 203 -12.35 2.50 -11.60
CA LEU A 203 -12.16 3.18 -12.86
C LEU A 203 -13.21 2.70 -13.87
N ASP A 204 -13.97 3.65 -14.38
CA ASP A 204 -14.85 3.45 -15.53
C ASP A 204 -14.25 4.18 -16.72
N GLN A 205 -13.89 3.42 -17.75
CA GLN A 205 -13.45 3.93 -19.05
C GLN A 205 -14.51 3.57 -20.10
N THR A 206 -15.13 4.58 -20.71
CA THR A 206 -16.13 4.37 -21.77
C THR A 206 -15.46 4.08 -23.12
N PRO A 207 -16.19 3.52 -24.11
CA PRO A 207 -15.66 3.37 -25.48
C PRO A 207 -15.23 4.71 -26.12
N ALA A 208 -15.84 5.82 -25.69
CA ALA A 208 -15.46 7.18 -26.08
C ALA A 208 -14.23 7.72 -25.31
N MET A 209 -13.53 6.87 -24.55
CA MET A 209 -12.34 7.20 -23.76
C MET A 209 -12.57 8.24 -22.66
N ASN A 210 -13.81 8.37 -22.17
CA ASN A 210 -14.06 9.15 -20.95
C ASN A 210 -13.69 8.32 -19.74
N ILE A 211 -12.77 8.83 -18.93
CA ILE A 211 -12.32 8.22 -17.68
C ILE A 211 -13.07 8.86 -16.50
N SER A 212 -13.63 8.03 -15.63
CA SER A 212 -14.18 8.46 -14.35
C SER A 212 -13.73 7.51 -13.23
N LEU A 213 -13.48 8.07 -12.05
CA LEU A 213 -13.14 7.31 -10.85
C LEU A 213 -14.25 7.44 -9.82
N TRP A 214 -14.51 6.35 -9.12
CA TRP A 214 -15.58 6.26 -8.13
C TRP A 214 -15.07 5.60 -6.86
N HIS A 215 -15.31 6.20 -5.71
CA HIS A 215 -15.00 5.63 -4.40
C HIS A 215 -16.25 5.73 -3.53
N ASN A 216 -16.79 4.58 -3.12
CA ASN A 216 -18.03 4.52 -2.33
C ASN A 216 -19.18 5.36 -2.93
N ASN A 217 -19.44 5.19 -4.23
CA ASN A 217 -20.42 5.94 -5.03
C ASN A 217 -20.16 7.46 -5.17
N GLU A 218 -19.07 7.99 -4.62
CA GLU A 218 -18.63 9.37 -4.87
C GLU A 218 -17.71 9.44 -6.07
N ARG A 219 -17.97 10.40 -6.97
CA ARG A 219 -17.06 10.67 -8.08
C ARG A 219 -15.80 11.37 -7.55
N ILE A 220 -14.65 10.82 -7.89
CA ILE A 220 -13.33 11.35 -7.57
C ILE A 220 -12.48 11.48 -8.85
N TYR A 221 -11.28 12.03 -8.72
CA TYR A 221 -10.39 12.28 -9.86
C TYR A 221 -8.95 11.94 -9.50
N PHE A 222 -8.11 11.66 -10.49
CA PHE A 222 -6.68 11.66 -10.26
C PHE A 222 -6.21 13.08 -9.92
N HIS A 223 -5.41 13.19 -8.86
CA HIS A 223 -4.72 14.40 -8.49
C HIS A 223 -3.53 14.63 -9.44
N GLY A 224 -3.20 15.89 -9.75
CA GLY A 224 -2.12 16.22 -10.71
C GLY A 224 -0.72 15.73 -10.34
N LYS A 225 -0.53 15.25 -9.10
CA LYS A 225 0.70 14.58 -8.64
C LYS A 225 0.83 13.13 -9.10
N SER A 226 -0.29 12.47 -9.41
CA SER A 226 -0.26 11.09 -9.90
C SER A 226 0.13 11.06 -11.37
N ILE A 227 0.95 10.08 -11.73
CA ILE A 227 1.35 9.81 -13.12
C ILE A 227 0.16 9.42 -14.01
N ASN A 228 -0.94 9.00 -13.39
CA ASN A 228 -2.18 8.60 -14.05
C ASN A 228 -3.10 9.79 -14.35
N ALA A 229 -2.81 10.99 -13.83
CA ALA A 229 -3.67 12.17 -14.00
C ALA A 229 -3.73 12.70 -15.43
N SER A 230 -2.67 12.52 -16.21
CA SER A 230 -2.59 12.94 -17.62
C SER A 230 -2.89 11.82 -18.61
N LYS A 231 -3.13 10.59 -18.14
CA LYS A 231 -3.42 9.45 -19.00
C LYS A 231 -4.82 9.57 -19.61
N LYS A 232 -4.87 9.36 -20.92
CA LYS A 232 -6.11 9.36 -21.71
C LYS A 232 -6.68 7.96 -21.90
N ARG A 233 -5.89 6.92 -21.61
CA ARG A 233 -6.27 5.53 -21.76
C ARG A 233 -5.45 4.67 -20.81
N PHE A 234 -6.13 3.72 -20.18
CA PHE A 234 -5.52 2.64 -19.41
C PHE A 234 -5.59 1.35 -20.22
N GLN A 235 -4.50 0.58 -20.17
CA GLN A 235 -4.40 -0.71 -20.87
C GLN A 235 -4.87 -1.87 -19.99
N SER A 236 -4.81 -1.68 -18.66
CA SER A 236 -5.27 -2.69 -17.71
C SER A 236 -6.72 -3.10 -17.96
N SER A 237 -6.97 -4.41 -17.92
CA SER A 237 -8.31 -4.99 -17.85
C SER A 237 -8.95 -4.77 -16.47
N ASP A 238 -8.11 -4.59 -15.44
CA ASP A 238 -8.56 -4.28 -14.09
C ASP A 238 -9.16 -2.88 -14.01
N LYS A 239 -10.22 -2.79 -13.21
CA LYS A 239 -10.94 -1.54 -12.97
C LYS A 239 -10.70 -0.99 -11.58
N TRP A 240 -9.94 -1.66 -10.74
CA TRP A 240 -9.80 -1.29 -9.34
C TRP A 240 -8.44 -0.68 -9.09
N ILE A 241 -8.43 0.42 -8.34
CA ILE A 241 -7.24 1.20 -8.05
C ILE A 241 -7.12 1.35 -6.55
N VAL A 242 -5.98 0.97 -5.99
CA VAL A 242 -5.59 1.38 -4.64
C VAL A 242 -4.99 2.78 -4.69
N PHE A 243 -5.28 3.62 -3.70
CA PHE A 243 -4.65 4.94 -3.54
C PHE A 243 -4.17 5.21 -2.12
N HIS A 244 -3.15 6.05 -1.96
CA HIS A 244 -2.65 6.45 -0.63
C HIS A 244 -3.39 7.68 -0.10
N GLU A 245 -3.45 8.77 -0.87
CA GLU A 245 -3.94 10.07 -0.40
C GLU A 245 -5.25 10.48 -1.06
N LYS A 246 -6.14 11.11 -0.28
CA LYS A 246 -7.38 11.76 -0.76
C LYS A 246 -7.32 13.25 -0.41
N PHE A 247 -7.41 14.10 -1.42
CA PHE A 247 -7.42 15.56 -1.32
C PHE A 247 -8.83 16.09 -1.57
N GLY A 248 -9.34 16.86 -0.63
CA GLY A 248 -10.62 17.57 -0.77
C GLY A 248 -10.40 19.04 -1.09
N THR A 249 -11.07 19.54 -2.11
CA THR A 249 -11.34 20.98 -2.30
C THR A 249 -12.84 21.19 -2.31
N THR A 250 -13.31 22.43 -2.18
CA THR A 250 -14.74 22.78 -2.17
C THR A 250 -15.53 22.18 -3.35
N HIS A 251 -14.88 21.98 -4.50
CA HIS A 251 -15.54 21.53 -5.73
C HIS A 251 -15.02 20.20 -6.29
N ARG A 252 -13.92 19.66 -5.75
CA ARG A 252 -13.27 18.49 -6.34
C ARG A 252 -12.53 17.67 -5.30
N THR A 253 -12.83 16.38 -5.28
CA THR A 253 -12.11 15.37 -4.51
C THR A 253 -11.17 14.61 -5.45
N SER A 254 -9.87 14.64 -5.15
CA SER A 254 -8.86 13.97 -5.97
C SER A 254 -8.05 12.97 -5.14
N VAL A 255 -7.52 11.93 -5.77
CA VAL A 255 -6.66 10.93 -5.13
C VAL A 255 -5.28 10.91 -5.78
N ALA A 256 -4.25 10.65 -4.98
CA ALA A 256 -2.88 10.54 -5.47
C ALA A 256 -2.22 9.25 -5.02
N THR A 257 -1.13 8.93 -5.71
CA THR A 257 -0.34 7.71 -5.54
C THR A 257 -1.22 6.48 -5.70
N THR A 258 -1.32 6.02 -6.93
CA THR A 258 -2.30 5.05 -7.39
C THR A 258 -1.63 3.86 -8.06
N ALA A 259 -2.27 2.69 -7.97
CA ALA A 259 -1.96 1.53 -8.81
C ALA A 259 -3.18 0.65 -9.00
N PHE A 260 -3.20 -0.08 -10.12
CA PHE A 260 -4.23 -1.09 -10.37
C PHE A 260 -4.04 -2.31 -9.48
N VAL A 261 -5.17 -2.86 -9.04
CA VAL A 261 -5.25 -4.08 -8.24
C VAL A 261 -6.33 -4.99 -8.81
N HIS A 262 -6.06 -6.29 -8.82
CA HIS A 262 -7.02 -7.27 -9.29
C HIS A 262 -8.16 -7.48 -8.29
N PRO A 263 -9.40 -7.79 -8.72
CA PRO A 263 -10.53 -8.09 -7.84
C PRO A 263 -10.24 -9.09 -6.71
N PHE A 264 -9.34 -10.05 -6.93
CA PHE A 264 -9.00 -11.06 -5.93
C PHE A 264 -8.31 -10.44 -4.71
N VAL A 265 -7.52 -9.39 -4.92
CA VAL A 265 -6.90 -8.59 -3.85
C VAL A 265 -7.99 -8.01 -2.95
N LEU A 266 -9.08 -7.51 -3.52
CA LEU A 266 -10.20 -6.93 -2.77
C LEU A 266 -10.98 -7.98 -1.99
N CYS A 267 -11.13 -9.19 -2.54
CA CYS A 267 -11.74 -10.31 -1.82
C CYS A 267 -10.88 -10.73 -0.61
N LEU A 268 -9.55 -10.78 -0.77
CA LEU A 268 -8.62 -11.25 0.26
C LEU A 268 -8.35 -10.20 1.35
N PHE A 269 -8.14 -8.94 0.97
CA PHE A 269 -7.70 -7.88 1.88
C PHE A 269 -8.74 -6.78 2.12
N GLY A 270 -9.88 -6.83 1.44
CA GLY A 270 -10.95 -5.86 1.63
C GLY A 270 -11.77 -6.09 2.90
N GLY A 271 -12.96 -5.53 2.96
CA GLY A 271 -13.86 -5.69 4.11
C GLY A 271 -14.79 -6.89 3.94
N SER A 272 -16.05 -6.74 4.32
CA SER A 272 -17.08 -7.78 4.26
C SER A 272 -17.24 -8.36 2.85
N VAL A 273 -17.25 -9.68 2.71
CA VAL A 273 -17.37 -10.37 1.42
C VAL A 273 -18.68 -11.17 1.38
N VAL A 274 -19.57 -10.81 0.44
CA VAL A 274 -20.86 -11.48 0.23
C VAL A 274 -20.91 -12.06 -1.18
N VAL A 275 -21.08 -13.38 -1.28
CA VAL A 275 -21.20 -14.08 -2.57
C VAL A 275 -22.67 -14.10 -3.00
N LYS A 276 -22.97 -13.46 -4.13
CA LYS A 276 -24.31 -13.47 -4.73
C LYS A 276 -24.38 -14.53 -5.82
N HIS A 277 -24.77 -15.74 -5.42
CA HIS A 277 -24.74 -16.94 -6.25
C HIS A 277 -25.54 -16.80 -7.56
N THR A 278 -26.76 -16.27 -7.49
CA THR A 278 -27.67 -16.12 -8.63
C THR A 278 -27.22 -15.03 -9.60
N GLU A 279 -26.58 -13.97 -9.09
CA GLU A 279 -26.12 -12.83 -9.88
C GLU A 279 -24.69 -13.02 -10.44
N ARG A 280 -24.02 -14.15 -10.14
CA ARG A 280 -22.62 -14.43 -10.51
C ARG A 280 -21.67 -13.25 -10.19
N LYS A 281 -21.80 -12.71 -8.98
CA LYS A 281 -20.96 -11.63 -8.49
C LYS A 281 -20.62 -11.78 -7.02
N VAL A 282 -19.52 -11.16 -6.63
CA VAL A 282 -19.11 -10.99 -5.23
C VAL A 282 -19.20 -9.51 -4.89
N LEU A 283 -19.77 -9.21 -3.72
CA LEU A 283 -19.88 -7.87 -3.19
C LEU A 283 -18.88 -7.70 -2.06
N VAL A 284 -17.97 -6.73 -2.19
CA VAL A 284 -17.05 -6.34 -1.12
C VAL A 284 -17.49 -5.00 -0.54
N ASP A 285 -17.67 -4.94 0.79
CA ASP A 285 -18.13 -3.75 1.54
C ASP A 285 -19.39 -3.08 1.00
N GLY A 286 -20.29 -3.88 0.43
CA GLY A 286 -21.62 -3.40 0.01
C GLY A 286 -21.64 -2.58 -1.28
N TRP A 287 -20.50 -2.07 -1.77
CA TRP A 287 -20.44 -1.19 -2.95
C TRP A 287 -19.54 -1.70 -4.07
N MET A 288 -18.54 -2.54 -3.77
CA MET A 288 -17.64 -3.07 -4.79
C MET A 288 -18.22 -4.34 -5.40
N GLU A 289 -18.88 -4.19 -6.56
CA GLU A 289 -19.40 -5.31 -7.33
C GLU A 289 -18.33 -5.93 -8.23
N LEU A 290 -17.93 -7.17 -7.92
CA LEU A 290 -16.90 -7.91 -8.62
C LEU A 290 -17.56 -9.02 -9.47
N PRO A 291 -17.52 -8.94 -10.81
CA PRO A 291 -18.11 -9.96 -11.68
C PRO A 291 -17.24 -11.23 -11.64
N MET A 292 -17.68 -12.24 -10.91
CA MET A 292 -16.93 -13.49 -10.76
C MET A 292 -17.83 -14.67 -10.41
N ALA A 293 -17.41 -15.87 -10.83
CA ALA A 293 -18.14 -17.09 -10.52
C ALA A 293 -18.25 -17.32 -9.00
N ALA A 294 -19.42 -17.76 -8.54
CA ALA A 294 -19.69 -17.94 -7.12
C ALA A 294 -18.71 -18.92 -6.45
N GLN A 295 -18.27 -19.96 -7.17
CA GLN A 295 -17.25 -20.90 -6.69
C GLN A 295 -15.93 -20.21 -6.36
N VAL A 296 -15.47 -19.28 -7.21
CA VAL A 296 -14.25 -18.49 -6.98
C VAL A 296 -14.44 -17.58 -5.77
N GLY A 297 -15.60 -16.95 -5.64
CA GLY A 297 -15.94 -16.12 -4.47
C GLY A 297 -15.92 -16.89 -3.15
N VAL A 298 -16.51 -18.09 -3.14
CA VAL A 298 -16.48 -18.98 -1.95
C VAL A 298 -15.07 -19.44 -1.65
N PHE A 299 -14.29 -19.81 -2.66
CA PHE A 299 -12.88 -20.20 -2.51
C PHE A 299 -12.04 -19.08 -1.88
N LEU A 300 -12.09 -17.87 -2.44
CA LEU A 300 -11.34 -16.71 -1.90
C LEU A 300 -11.76 -16.35 -0.47
N ARG A 301 -13.04 -16.51 -0.14
CA ARG A 301 -13.54 -16.32 1.23
C ARG A 301 -12.92 -17.33 2.20
N GLU A 302 -12.77 -18.59 1.80
CA GLU A 302 -12.14 -19.61 2.63
C GLU A 302 -10.63 -19.37 2.78
N ILE A 303 -9.94 -19.03 1.69
CA ILE A 303 -8.52 -18.66 1.73
C ILE A 303 -8.29 -17.46 2.65
N ARG A 304 -9.15 -16.44 2.58
CA ARG A 304 -9.10 -15.29 3.48
C ARG A 304 -9.23 -15.70 4.94
N LYS A 305 -10.18 -16.57 5.28
CA LYS A 305 -10.36 -17.05 6.66
C LYS A 305 -9.11 -17.76 7.17
N GLN A 306 -8.50 -18.61 6.35
CA GLN A 306 -7.24 -19.26 6.69
C GLN A 306 -6.11 -18.23 6.87
N LEU A 307 -6.08 -17.17 6.04
CA LEU A 307 -5.07 -16.12 6.10
C LEU A 307 -5.21 -15.33 7.41
N GLU A 308 -6.44 -14.99 7.81
CA GLU A 308 -6.72 -14.32 9.08
C GLU A 308 -6.22 -15.15 10.28
N VAL A 309 -6.45 -16.47 10.26
CA VAL A 309 -5.93 -17.39 11.28
C VAL A 309 -4.39 -17.42 11.30
N LEU A 310 -3.76 -17.49 10.12
CA LEU A 310 -2.30 -17.46 9.99
C LEU A 310 -1.72 -16.15 10.52
N LEU A 311 -2.28 -15.01 10.10
CA LEU A 311 -1.85 -13.69 10.55
C LEU A 311 -1.95 -13.56 12.07
N GLN A 312 -3.04 -14.04 12.67
CA GLN A 312 -3.18 -14.05 14.12
C GLN A 312 -2.06 -14.84 14.80
N LYS A 313 -1.79 -16.08 14.34
CA LYS A 313 -0.70 -16.90 14.86
C LYS A 313 0.65 -16.18 14.75
N VAL A 314 0.93 -15.58 13.59
CA VAL A 314 2.19 -14.83 13.35
C VAL A 314 2.32 -13.66 14.32
N PHE A 315 1.27 -12.88 14.52
CA PHE A 315 1.35 -11.68 15.36
C PHE A 315 1.45 -12.02 16.85
N GLU A 316 0.88 -13.14 17.28
CA GLU A 316 0.97 -13.64 18.66
C GLU A 316 2.29 -14.38 18.93
N HIS A 317 2.98 -14.89 17.91
CA HIS A 317 4.22 -15.64 18.10
C HIS A 317 5.37 -14.75 18.62
N SER A 318 6.13 -15.29 19.56
CA SER A 318 7.29 -14.65 20.17
C SER A 318 8.43 -14.47 19.17
N ASP A 319 8.63 -15.49 18.33
CA ASP A 319 9.60 -15.49 17.24
C ASP A 319 8.89 -15.48 15.87
N LYS A 320 8.64 -14.30 15.32
CA LYS A 320 7.93 -14.16 14.04
C LYS A 320 8.82 -14.53 12.84
N ARG A 321 10.08 -14.85 13.06
CA ARG A 321 11.03 -15.24 12.02
C ARG A 321 10.73 -16.63 11.47
N GLN A 322 9.83 -17.37 12.13
CA GLN A 322 9.28 -18.63 11.61
C GLN A 322 8.10 -18.45 10.65
N ILE A 323 7.73 -17.22 10.23
CA ILE A 323 6.71 -16.99 9.19
C ILE A 323 6.94 -17.88 7.96
N GLU A 324 8.19 -18.03 7.51
CA GLU A 324 8.51 -18.89 6.36
C GLU A 324 8.38 -20.40 6.65
N LYS A 325 8.31 -20.81 7.92
CA LYS A 325 8.12 -22.21 8.35
C LYS A 325 6.67 -22.50 8.75
N MET A 326 5.91 -21.47 9.09
CA MET A 326 4.51 -21.54 9.47
C MET A 326 3.66 -21.38 8.20
N ASP A 327 3.20 -22.50 7.65
CA ASP A 327 2.28 -22.56 6.50
C ASP A 327 2.80 -21.87 5.23
N HIS A 328 4.08 -22.11 4.89
CA HIS A 328 4.74 -21.64 3.66
C HIS A 328 3.90 -21.91 2.39
N ASP A 329 3.37 -23.13 2.28
CA ASP A 329 2.55 -23.56 1.14
C ASP A 329 1.30 -22.70 0.96
N MET A 330 0.70 -22.24 2.07
CA MET A 330 -0.47 -21.38 2.03
C MET A 330 -0.12 -19.99 1.50
N ILE A 331 0.97 -19.39 2.00
CA ILE A 331 1.43 -18.08 1.54
C ILE A 331 1.81 -18.15 0.07
N GLU A 332 2.57 -19.16 -0.35
CA GLU A 332 2.93 -19.33 -1.76
C GLU A 332 1.70 -19.62 -2.64
N GLY A 333 0.70 -20.34 -2.13
CA GLY A 333 -0.58 -20.52 -2.80
C GLY A 333 -1.30 -19.18 -3.04
N ILE A 334 -1.35 -18.31 -2.03
CA ILE A 334 -1.90 -16.95 -2.18
C ILE A 334 -1.07 -16.12 -3.15
N VAL A 335 0.25 -16.16 -3.06
CA VAL A 335 1.15 -15.47 -3.99
C VAL A 335 0.89 -15.94 -5.42
N SER A 336 0.72 -17.24 -5.64
CA SER A 336 0.36 -17.80 -6.94
C SER A 336 -0.95 -17.20 -7.45
N ILE A 337 -2.03 -17.24 -6.65
CA ILE A 337 -3.34 -16.68 -7.01
C ILE A 337 -3.24 -15.19 -7.38
N LEU A 338 -2.45 -14.42 -6.61
CA LEU A 338 -2.27 -12.98 -6.82
C LEU A 338 -1.30 -12.63 -7.95
N SER A 339 -0.50 -13.59 -8.44
CA SER A 339 0.48 -13.34 -9.51
C SER A 339 0.02 -13.89 -10.86
N SER A 340 -0.77 -14.97 -10.89
CA SER A 340 -1.17 -15.65 -12.13
C SER A 340 -2.36 -15.00 -12.83
N GLU A 341 -3.24 -14.33 -12.09
CA GLU A 341 -4.48 -13.72 -12.61
C GLU A 341 -4.31 -12.22 -12.87
N CYS A 342 -3.18 -11.65 -12.46
CA CYS A 342 -2.84 -10.24 -12.64
C CYS A 342 -1.89 -9.99 -13.83
N ALA A 343 -1.47 -11.04 -14.54
CA ALA A 343 -0.63 -11.02 -15.74
C ALA A 343 -1.46 -11.31 -16.99
#